data_AF-A0A6G7ZRT8-F1
#
_entry.id   AF-A0A6G7ZRT8-F1
#
_cell.length_a   1.000
_cell.length_b   1.000
_cell.length_c   1.000
_cell.angle_alpha   90.00
_cell.angle_beta   90.00
_cell.angle_gamma   90.00
#
_symmetry.space_group_name_H-M   'P 1'
#
loop_
_entity.id
_entity.type
_entity.pdbx_description
1 polymer ?
#
loop_
_entity_poly.entity_id
_entity_poly.type
_entity_poly.pdbx_seq_one_letter_code
_entity_poly.pdbx_strand_id
1 'polypeptide(L)'
;MIREPDIDTPASPSTAKPSLQYHDHAAPASTWDDYYQRRRLCWILLGPGLLAVLLLGRLLLIEHLGWYGLLSPLALWAVLLLLACLHLQKFRCPRCQCRFFAKHPPLLALRAGRCVHCMLPKD
;
A
#
# COMPACT_ATOMS: atom_id res chain seq x y z
N MET A 1 44.93 -50.46 40.23
CA MET A 1 45.46 -49.27 39.52
C MET A 1 44.26 -48.37 39.24
N ILE A 2 44.09 -47.35 40.08
CA ILE A 2 44.36 -45.91 39.86
C ILE A 2 43.05 -45.22 39.48
N ARG A 3 42.49 -44.57 40.51
CA ARG A 3 41.45 -43.53 40.46
C ARG A 3 42.03 -42.33 39.71
N GLU A 4 41.32 -41.82 38.71
CA GLU A 4 41.54 -40.46 38.21
C GLU A 4 40.41 -39.54 38.70
N PRO A 5 40.73 -38.32 39.16
CA PRO A 5 39.81 -37.44 39.86
C PRO A 5 38.99 -36.55 38.92
N ASP A 6 37.75 -36.28 39.36
CA ASP A 6 36.81 -35.30 38.81
C ASP A 6 37.43 -33.89 38.77
N ILE A 7 37.41 -33.28 37.58
CA ILE A 7 37.79 -31.88 37.37
C ILE A 7 36.51 -31.06 37.29
N ASP A 8 36.14 -30.45 38.41
CA ASP A 8 35.07 -29.47 38.51
C ASP A 8 35.42 -28.22 37.69
N THR A 9 34.76 -28.06 36.55
CA THR A 9 34.87 -26.86 35.71
C THR A 9 33.89 -25.80 36.22
N PRO A 10 34.34 -24.62 36.70
CA PRO A 10 33.44 -23.57 37.16
C PRO A 10 32.65 -22.99 35.98
N ALA A 11 31.33 -23.05 36.08
CA ALA A 11 30.38 -22.48 35.14
C ALA A 11 30.61 -20.97 34.98
N SER A 12 30.90 -20.55 33.74
CA SER A 12 31.11 -19.16 33.37
C SER A 12 29.80 -18.37 33.50
N PRO A 13 29.79 -17.18 34.13
CA PRO A 13 28.60 -16.36 34.27
C PRO A 13 28.15 -15.84 32.90
N SER A 14 27.03 -16.38 32.43
CA SER A 14 26.32 -15.94 31.23
C SER A 14 25.97 -14.46 31.33
N THR A 15 26.76 -13.63 30.66
CA THR A 15 26.50 -12.22 30.43
C THR A 15 25.36 -12.15 29.41
N ALA A 16 24.13 -12.26 29.90
CA ALA A 16 22.93 -12.01 29.13
C ALA A 16 22.99 -10.58 28.58
N LYS A 17 23.40 -10.46 27.32
CA LYS A 17 23.31 -9.19 26.59
C LYS A 17 21.84 -8.77 26.62
N PRO A 18 21.50 -7.56 27.10
CA PRO A 18 20.16 -7.04 26.98
C PRO A 18 19.81 -7.04 25.50
N SER A 19 18.92 -7.93 25.10
CA SER A 19 18.28 -7.94 23.80
C SER A 19 17.52 -6.62 23.73
N LEU A 20 18.15 -5.63 23.08
CA LEU A 20 17.47 -4.44 22.58
C LEU A 20 16.24 -4.96 21.85
N GLN A 21 15.07 -4.80 22.48
CA GLN A 21 13.79 -4.90 21.81
C GLN A 21 13.81 -3.82 20.75
N TYR A 22 14.28 -4.20 19.57
CA TYR A 22 14.04 -3.45 18.36
C TYR A 22 12.52 -3.50 18.23
N HIS A 23 11.84 -2.47 18.73
CA HIS A 23 10.53 -2.12 18.24
C HIS A 23 10.76 -1.78 16.77
N ASP A 24 10.84 -2.83 15.95
CA ASP A 24 10.45 -2.75 14.56
C ASP A 24 9.12 -2.04 14.62
N HIS A 25 9.11 -0.78 14.18
CA HIS A 25 7.94 -0.18 13.59
C HIS A 25 7.63 -1.02 12.34
N ALA A 26 7.23 -2.28 12.57
CA ALA A 26 6.75 -3.20 11.58
C ALA A 26 5.58 -2.44 10.99
N ALA A 27 5.80 -1.96 9.75
CA ALA A 27 4.79 -1.24 9.01
C ALA A 27 3.49 -2.05 9.19
N PRO A 28 2.41 -1.43 9.69
CA PRO A 28 1.22 -2.14 10.11
C PRO A 28 0.86 -3.14 9.02
N ALA A 29 0.70 -4.41 9.40
CA ALA A 29 0.46 -5.48 8.45
C ALA A 29 -0.72 -5.08 7.56
N SER A 30 -0.44 -4.83 6.28
CA SER A 30 -1.42 -4.24 5.36
C SER A 30 -2.64 -5.14 5.26
N THR A 31 -3.77 -4.72 5.82
CA THR A 31 -5.00 -5.51 5.83
C THR A 31 -5.72 -5.42 4.48
N TRP A 32 -6.68 -6.32 4.23
CA TRP A 32 -7.56 -6.17 3.07
C TRP A 32 -8.44 -4.92 3.17
N ASP A 33 -8.72 -4.41 4.37
CA ASP A 33 -9.43 -3.15 4.56
C ASP A 33 -8.70 -1.97 3.94
N ASP A 34 -7.38 -1.88 4.10
CA ASP A 34 -6.55 -0.87 3.43
C ASP A 34 -6.69 -0.95 1.92
N TYR A 35 -6.75 -2.17 1.36
CA TYR A 35 -6.98 -2.37 -0.06
C TYR A 35 -8.35 -1.87 -0.49
N TYR A 36 -9.41 -2.18 0.26
CA TYR A 36 -10.76 -1.73 -0.02
C TYR A 36 -10.90 -0.22 0.04
N GLN A 37 -10.27 0.42 1.01
CA GLN A 37 -10.23 1.87 1.13
C GLN A 37 -9.51 2.52 -0.06
N ARG A 38 -8.34 2.01 -0.45
CA ARG A 38 -7.60 2.49 -1.63
C ARG A 38 -8.38 2.29 -2.93
N ARG A 39 -9.03 1.13 -3.08
CA ARG A 39 -9.90 0.81 -4.22
C ARG A 39 -11.08 1.78 -4.29
N ARG A 40 -11.74 2.03 -3.17
CA ARG A 40 -12.87 2.97 -3.07
C ARG A 40 -12.45 4.39 -3.45
N LEU A 41 -11.30 4.85 -2.96
CA LEU A 41 -10.74 6.16 -3.36
C LEU A 41 -10.54 6.25 -4.87
N CYS A 42 -9.94 5.22 -5.48
CA CYS A 42 -9.72 5.19 -6.92
C CYS A 42 -11.04 5.22 -7.71
N TRP A 43 -12.07 4.50 -7.27
CA TRP A 43 -13.41 4.54 -7.88
C TRP A 43 -14.11 5.89 -7.73
N ILE A 44 -13.98 6.52 -6.56
CA ILE A 44 -14.51 7.87 -6.31
C ILE A 44 -13.81 8.89 -7.23
N LEU A 45 -12.49 8.82 -7.35
CA LEU A 45 -11.74 9.70 -8.25
C LEU A 45 -12.13 9.49 -9.72
N LEU A 46 -12.32 8.24 -10.15
CA LEU A 46 -12.65 7.90 -11.53
C LEU A 46 -14.06 8.33 -11.94
N GLY A 47 -15.06 8.09 -11.07
CA GLY A 47 -16.46 8.39 -11.35
C GLY A 47 -16.85 9.82 -10.94
N PRO A 48 -17.25 10.05 -9.68
CA PRO A 48 -17.71 11.36 -9.23
C PRO A 48 -16.63 12.43 -9.30
N GLY A 49 -15.33 12.08 -9.16
CA GLY A 49 -14.22 13.02 -9.30
C GLY A 49 -14.14 13.64 -10.70
N LEU A 50 -14.30 12.83 -11.75
CA LEU A 50 -14.33 13.34 -13.12
C LEU A 50 -15.53 14.27 -13.35
N LEU A 51 -16.71 13.86 -12.87
CA LEU A 51 -17.93 14.67 -13.00
C LEU A 51 -17.77 16.04 -12.30
N ALA A 52 -17.23 16.05 -11.08
CA ALA A 52 -17.00 17.27 -10.32
C ALA A 52 -16.04 18.23 -11.03
N VAL A 53 -14.98 17.70 -11.65
CA VAL A 53 -13.98 18.48 -12.39
C VAL A 53 -14.55 19.07 -13.67
N LEU A 54 -15.38 18.34 -14.39
CA LEU A 54 -16.08 18.85 -15.57
C LEU A 54 -17.08 19.95 -15.20
N LEU A 55 -17.83 19.78 -14.10
CA LEU A 55 -18.74 20.79 -13.57
C LEU A 55 -17.99 22.07 -13.16
N LEU A 56 -16.91 21.91 -12.41
CA LEU A 56 -16.07 23.03 -11.96
C LEU A 56 -15.43 23.75 -13.15
N GLY A 57 -14.89 23.00 -14.10
CA GLY A 57 -14.31 23.53 -15.33
C GLY A 57 -15.33 24.28 -16.18
N ARG A 58 -16.58 23.80 -16.27
CA ARG A 58 -17.67 24.52 -16.94
C ARG A 58 -17.98 25.84 -16.24
N LEU A 59 -18.01 25.84 -14.91
CA LEU A 59 -18.26 27.05 -14.11
C LEU A 59 -17.17 28.10 -14.35
N LEU A 60 -15.91 27.69 -14.33
CA LEU A 60 -14.76 28.56 -14.60
C LEU A 60 -14.70 29.07 -16.05
N LEU A 61 -15.19 28.27 -17.00
CA LEU A 61 -15.28 28.67 -18.40
C LEU A 61 -16.31 29.81 -18.58
N ILE A 62 -17.40 29.79 -17.82
CA ILE A 62 -18.43 30.85 -17.81
C ILE A 62 -17.85 32.16 -17.24
N GLU A 63 -16.94 32.08 -16.26
CA GLU A 63 -16.26 33.25 -15.66
C GLU A 63 -15.12 33.84 -16.54
N HIS A 64 -15.09 33.55 -17.84
CA HIS A 64 -14.13 34.11 -18.82
C HIS A 64 -12.64 33.80 -18.58
N LEU A 65 -12.27 32.81 -17.76
CA LEU A 65 -10.87 32.37 -17.62
C LEU A 65 -10.29 31.67 -18.87
N GLY A 66 -11.11 31.47 -19.92
CA GLY A 66 -10.70 30.83 -21.15
C GLY A 66 -10.31 29.36 -20.96
N TRP A 67 -9.53 28.81 -21.91
CA TRP A 67 -9.11 27.41 -21.90
C TRP A 67 -8.30 27.02 -20.65
N TYR A 68 -7.57 27.96 -20.05
CA TYR A 68 -6.78 27.71 -18.83
C TYR A 68 -7.64 27.34 -17.62
N GLY A 69 -8.88 27.88 -17.54
CA GLY A 69 -9.84 27.54 -16.49
C GLY A 69 -10.31 26.08 -16.52
N LEU A 70 -10.28 25.44 -17.69
CA LEU A 70 -10.62 24.02 -17.84
C LEU A 70 -9.40 23.11 -17.63
N LEU A 71 -8.24 23.51 -18.16
CA LEU A 71 -7.01 22.70 -18.10
C LEU A 71 -6.51 22.50 -16.67
N SER A 72 -6.58 23.53 -15.82
CA SER A 72 -6.11 23.47 -14.43
C SER A 72 -6.81 22.39 -13.59
N PRO A 73 -8.16 22.39 -13.44
CA PRO A 73 -8.84 21.38 -12.64
C PRO A 73 -8.72 19.98 -13.26
N LEU A 74 -8.66 19.87 -14.58
CA LEU A 74 -8.46 18.59 -15.27
C LEU A 74 -7.06 18.01 -15.01
N ALA A 75 -6.02 18.84 -15.07
CA ALA A 75 -4.65 18.43 -14.76
C ALA A 75 -4.52 18.00 -13.29
N LEU A 76 -5.09 18.77 -12.36
CA LEU A 76 -5.08 18.44 -10.94
C LEU A 76 -5.77 17.09 -10.67
N TRP A 77 -6.91 16.86 -11.30
CA TRP A 77 -7.63 15.58 -11.22
C TRP A 77 -6.81 14.42 -11.77
N ALA A 78 -6.17 14.60 -12.93
CA ALA A 78 -5.33 13.57 -13.52
C ALA A 78 -4.15 13.20 -12.60
N VAL A 79 -3.53 14.18 -11.94
CA VAL A 79 -2.46 13.96 -10.96
C VAL A 79 -2.97 13.20 -9.73
N LEU A 80 -4.12 13.58 -9.17
CA LEU A 80 -4.72 12.88 -8.03
C LEU A 80 -5.09 11.44 -8.38
N LEU A 81 -5.63 11.21 -9.57
CA LEU A 81 -5.94 9.87 -10.07
C LEU A 81 -4.66 9.04 -10.25
N LEU A 82 -3.60 9.64 -10.79
CA LEU A 82 -2.30 8.97 -10.94
C LEU A 82 -1.71 8.60 -9.58
N LEU A 83 -1.75 9.50 -8.60
CA LEU A 83 -1.30 9.22 -7.23
C LEU A 83 -2.11 8.09 -6.58
N ALA A 84 -3.43 8.07 -6.76
CA ALA A 84 -4.29 7.00 -6.27
C ALA A 84 -3.94 5.65 -6.93
N CYS A 85 -3.69 5.65 -8.24
CA CYS A 85 -3.23 4.46 -8.96
C CYS A 85 -1.87 3.96 -8.46
N LEU A 86 -0.88 4.84 -8.29
CA LEU A 86 0.43 4.49 -7.74
C LEU A 86 0.31 3.97 -6.30
N HIS A 87 -0.54 4.60 -5.49
CA HIS A 87 -0.81 4.18 -4.12
C HIS A 87 -1.47 2.80 -4.05
N LEU A 88 -2.35 2.49 -5.01
CA LEU A 88 -2.94 1.17 -5.17
C LEU A 88 -1.89 0.15 -5.64
N GLN A 89 -1.06 0.49 -6.62
CA GLN A 89 0.01 -0.38 -7.14
C GLN A 89 1.04 -0.80 -6.10
N LYS A 90 1.31 0.06 -5.11
CA LYS A 90 2.22 -0.21 -3.99
C LYS A 90 1.66 -1.22 -2.98
N PHE A 91 0.36 -1.56 -3.05
CA PHE A 91 -0.24 -2.52 -2.13
C PHE A 91 0.40 -3.91 -2.28
N ARG A 92 0.77 -4.51 -1.15
CA ARG A 92 1.33 -5.86 -1.05
C ARG A 92 0.27 -6.77 -0.45
N CYS A 93 0.18 -8.00 -0.94
CA CYS A 93 -0.73 -8.96 -0.35
C CYS A 93 -0.27 -9.29 1.09
N PRO A 94 -1.15 -9.25 2.11
CA PRO A 94 -0.76 -9.57 3.50
C PRO A 94 -0.15 -10.97 3.64
N ARG A 95 -0.59 -11.91 2.80
CA ARG A 95 -0.22 -13.32 2.91
C ARG A 95 1.07 -13.67 2.17
N CYS A 96 1.17 -13.31 0.89
CA CYS A 96 2.35 -13.63 0.08
C CYS A 96 3.36 -12.47 -0.04
N GLN A 97 3.04 -11.28 0.48
CA GLN A 97 3.88 -10.07 0.47
C GLN A 97 4.32 -9.57 -0.93
N CYS A 98 3.90 -10.24 -2.00
CA CYS A 98 4.12 -9.83 -3.37
C CYS A 98 3.30 -8.59 -3.73
N ARG A 99 3.85 -7.73 -4.58
CA ARG A 99 3.15 -6.58 -5.15
C ARG A 99 2.01 -7.08 -6.04
N PHE A 100 0.78 -6.71 -5.69
CA PHE A 100 -0.41 -7.20 -6.37
C PHE A 100 -0.47 -6.76 -7.86
N PHE A 101 0.20 -5.67 -8.21
CA PHE A 101 0.02 -4.95 -9.48
C PHE A 101 1.25 -4.95 -10.41
N ALA A 102 2.31 -5.71 -10.13
CA ALA A 102 3.58 -5.54 -10.83
C ALA A 102 3.54 -5.82 -12.35
N LYS A 103 2.58 -6.64 -12.83
CA LYS A 103 2.49 -7.06 -14.24
C LYS A 103 1.17 -6.75 -14.94
N HIS A 104 0.18 -6.21 -14.23
CA HIS A 104 -1.16 -6.01 -14.80
C HIS A 104 -1.57 -4.55 -14.76
N PRO A 105 -2.33 -4.07 -15.77
CA PRO A 105 -2.85 -2.72 -15.75
C PRO A 105 -3.75 -2.52 -14.51
N PRO A 106 -3.70 -1.34 -13.87
CA PRO A 106 -4.39 -1.09 -12.61
C PRO A 106 -5.90 -1.35 -12.68
N LEU A 107 -6.51 -1.13 -13.86
CA LEU A 107 -7.93 -1.36 -14.12
C LEU A 107 -8.34 -2.84 -14.07
N LEU A 108 -7.51 -3.76 -14.56
CA LEU A 108 -7.83 -5.20 -14.44
C LEU A 108 -7.76 -5.64 -12.98
N ALA A 109 -6.75 -5.16 -12.27
CA ALA A 109 -6.52 -5.53 -10.88
C ALA A 109 -7.52 -4.87 -9.91
N LEU A 110 -8.16 -3.77 -10.31
CA LEU A 110 -9.35 -3.20 -9.66
C LEU A 110 -10.56 -4.14 -9.72
N ARG A 111 -10.63 -5.01 -10.74
CA ARG A 111 -11.72 -5.98 -10.94
C ARG A 111 -11.39 -7.38 -10.42
N ALA A 112 -10.11 -7.71 -10.23
CA ALA A 112 -9.68 -9.02 -9.75
C ALA A 112 -10.19 -9.26 -8.33
N GLY A 113 -11.03 -10.28 -8.12
CA GLY A 113 -11.51 -10.71 -6.80
C GLY A 113 -10.50 -11.56 -6.02
N ARG A 114 -9.32 -11.84 -6.58
CA ARG A 114 -8.31 -12.74 -5.99
C ARG A 114 -6.90 -12.18 -6.16
N CYS A 115 -5.96 -12.61 -5.33
CA CYS A 115 -4.53 -12.31 -5.53
C CYS A 115 -3.98 -13.03 -6.75
N VAL A 116 -3.26 -12.32 -7.64
CA VAL A 116 -2.68 -12.92 -8.86
C VAL A 116 -1.56 -13.92 -8.53
N HIS A 117 -0.87 -13.74 -7.39
CA HIS A 117 0.23 -14.60 -6.97
C HIS A 117 -0.24 -15.82 -6.16
N CYS A 118 -1.02 -15.61 -5.11
CA CYS A 118 -1.46 -16.70 -4.22
C CYS A 118 -2.88 -17.20 -4.47
N MET A 119 -3.59 -16.65 -5.48
CA MET A 119 -4.97 -16.99 -5.86
C MET A 119 -6.01 -16.91 -4.75
N LEU A 120 -5.66 -16.31 -3.60
CA LEU A 120 -6.55 -16.24 -2.45
C LEU A 120 -7.72 -15.29 -2.75
N PRO A 121 -8.97 -15.68 -2.43
CA PRO A 121 -10.11 -14.78 -2.48
C PRO A 121 -9.93 -13.61 -1.51
N LYS A 122 -10.55 -12.47 -1.87
CA LYS A 122 -10.54 -11.23 -1.09
C LYS A 122 -11.64 -11.20 -0.01
N ASP A 123 -12.21 -12.36 0.33
CA ASP A 123 -13.31 -12.49 1.29
C ASP A 123 -12.85 -12.27 2.73
#